data_AF-A0A8T5Q1T7-F1
#
_entry.id   AF-A0A8T5Q1T7-F1
#
_cell.length_a   1.000
_cell.length_b   1.000
_cell.length_c   1.000
_cell.angle_alpha   90.00
_cell.angle_beta   90.00
_cell.angle_gamma   90.00
#
_symmetry.space_group_name_H-M   'P 1'
#
loop_
_entity.id
_entity.type
_entity.pdbx_description
1 polymer ?
#
loop_
_entity_poly.entity_id
_entity_poly.type
_entity_poly.pdbx_seq_one_letter_code
_entity_poly.pdbx_strand_id
1 'polypeptide(L)'
;MLTPQNFRCDRGCAECCKYLTVKLYKKDIEAIKKEGYEEEFFMEFDTHIKSPVLKLRDDKCVFLGKKKGEYYCRIYKIRPKVCRLYPFVNSETIESCRPELLKYRSNTNI
;
A
#
# COMPACT_ATOMS: atom_id res chain seq x y z
N MET A 1 -7.25 11.88 17.95
CA MET A 1 -6.70 10.62 17.39
C MET A 1 -7.74 9.96 16.50
N LEU A 2 -7.31 9.39 15.38
CA LEU A 2 -8.13 8.66 14.42
C LEU A 2 -8.25 7.19 14.86
N THR A 3 -9.42 6.60 14.64
CA THR A 3 -9.74 5.20 14.89
C THR A 3 -10.43 4.61 13.65
N PRO A 4 -10.55 3.28 13.52
CA PRO A 4 -11.29 2.67 12.42
C PRO A 4 -12.74 3.16 12.29
N GLN A 5 -13.39 3.53 13.41
CA GLN A 5 -14.79 3.98 13.41
C GLN A 5 -14.92 5.40 12.85
N ASN A 6 -14.01 6.31 13.21
CA ASN A 6 -14.10 7.73 12.84
C ASN A 6 -13.28 8.11 11.58
N PHE A 7 -12.36 7.25 11.14
CA PHE A 7 -11.51 7.54 10.00
C PHE A 7 -12.26 7.36 8.67
N ARG A 8 -12.03 8.29 7.74
CA ARG A 8 -12.48 8.23 6.36
C ARG A 8 -11.31 8.58 5.45
N CYS A 9 -10.89 7.61 4.64
CA CYS A 9 -9.80 7.81 3.69
C CYS A 9 -10.26 8.67 2.50
N ASP A 10 -9.58 9.80 2.27
CA ASP A 10 -9.62 10.46 0.97
C ASP A 10 -8.84 9.63 -0.05
N ARG A 11 -9.58 8.89 -0.87
CA ARG A 11 -9.01 7.98 -1.87
C ARG A 11 -8.28 8.72 -3.00
N GLY A 12 -8.51 10.02 -3.15
CA GLY A 12 -7.89 10.87 -4.17
C GLY A 12 -6.50 11.39 -3.80
N CYS A 13 -6.06 11.30 -2.54
CA CYS A 13 -4.79 11.88 -2.10
C CYS A 13 -3.54 11.08 -2.56
N ALA A 14 -3.69 9.74 -2.66
CA ALA A 14 -2.65 8.78 -3.03
C ALA A 14 -1.38 8.73 -2.17
N GLU A 15 -1.37 9.33 -0.98
CA GLU A 15 -0.19 9.34 -0.09
C GLU A 15 0.30 7.92 0.24
N CYS A 16 -0.61 6.98 0.53
CA CYS A 16 -0.25 5.58 0.76
C CYS A 16 0.41 4.92 -0.47
N CYS A 17 0.00 5.30 -1.69
CA CYS A 17 0.59 4.79 -2.93
C CYS A 17 1.96 5.43 -3.24
N LYS A 18 2.29 6.58 -2.67
CA LYS A 18 3.59 7.25 -2.89
C LYS A 18 4.65 6.81 -1.88
N TYR A 19 4.25 6.46 -0.66
CA TYR A 19 5.21 6.35 0.45
C TYR A 19 5.26 4.99 1.16
N LEU A 20 4.27 4.11 0.98
CA LEU A 20 4.29 2.80 1.63
C LEU A 20 5.09 1.77 0.84
N THR A 21 6.00 1.10 1.53
CA THR A 21 6.49 -0.22 1.11
C THR A 21 5.43 -1.26 1.47
N VAL A 22 4.84 -1.90 0.45
CA VAL A 22 3.71 -2.82 0.63
C VAL A 22 4.19 -4.25 0.48
N LYS A 23 4.37 -4.96 1.60
CA LYS A 23 4.63 -6.41 1.58
C LYS A 23 3.46 -7.15 0.94
N LEU A 24 3.80 -8.07 0.03
CA LEU A 24 2.85 -8.98 -0.61
C LEU A 24 2.84 -10.32 0.11
N TYR A 25 1.64 -10.81 0.44
CA TYR A 25 1.46 -12.19 0.89
C TYR A 25 1.06 -13.08 -0.30
N LYS A 26 1.22 -14.40 -0.16
CA LYS A 26 0.86 -15.38 -1.19
C LYS A 26 -0.53 -15.13 -1.80
N LYS A 27 -1.53 -14.88 -0.95
CA LYS A 27 -2.92 -14.57 -1.37
C LYS A 27 -3.03 -13.26 -2.17
N ASP A 28 -2.20 -12.27 -1.89
CA ASP A 28 -2.21 -11.01 -2.64
C ASP A 28 -1.61 -11.22 -4.04
N ILE A 29 -0.51 -11.99 -4.15
CA ILE A 29 0.12 -12.34 -5.43
C ILE A 29 -0.86 -13.13 -6.30
N GLU A 30 -1.49 -14.18 -5.74
CA GLU A 30 -2.48 -15.00 -6.44
C GLU A 30 -3.67 -14.17 -6.94
N ALA A 31 -4.18 -13.25 -6.12
CA ALA A 31 -5.31 -12.38 -6.49
C ALA A 31 -4.94 -11.42 -7.64
N ILE A 32 -3.73 -10.83 -7.62
CA ILE A 32 -3.27 -9.91 -8.66
C ILE A 32 -3.03 -10.65 -9.97
N LYS A 33 -2.42 -11.84 -9.94
CA LYS A 33 -2.23 -12.67 -11.13
C LYS A 33 -3.55 -13.07 -11.79
N LYS A 34 -4.58 -13.36 -10.99
CA LYS A 34 -5.91 -13.72 -11.49
C LYS A 34 -6.56 -12.60 -12.32
N GLU A 35 -6.18 -11.33 -12.11
CA GLU A 35 -6.62 -10.20 -12.91
C GLU A 35 -5.78 -9.99 -14.20
N GLY A 36 -4.83 -10.89 -14.50
CA GLY A 36 -4.02 -10.87 -15.72
C GLY A 36 -2.74 -10.04 -15.64
N TYR A 37 -2.25 -9.72 -14.44
CA TYR A 37 -0.96 -9.04 -14.25
C TYR A 37 0.17 -10.05 -14.04
N GLU A 38 1.26 -9.88 -14.77
CA GLU A 38 2.49 -10.66 -14.60
C GLU A 38 3.29 -10.21 -13.37
N GLU A 39 3.93 -11.15 -12.68
CA GLU A 39 4.66 -10.88 -11.44
C GLU A 39 5.76 -9.82 -11.62
N GLU A 40 6.50 -9.85 -12.74
CA GLU A 40 7.58 -8.92 -13.07
C GLU A 40 7.09 -7.47 -13.22
N PHE A 41 5.82 -7.30 -13.56
CA PHE A 41 5.19 -5.99 -13.66
C PHE A 41 4.87 -5.41 -12.29
N PHE A 42 4.32 -6.21 -11.37
CA PHE A 42 3.76 -5.68 -10.13
C PHE A 42 4.57 -5.93 -8.85
N MET A 43 5.53 -6.83 -8.90
CA MET A 43 6.27 -7.31 -7.74
C MET A 43 7.77 -7.13 -7.94
N GLU A 44 8.46 -6.87 -6.84
CA GLU A 44 9.91 -6.97 -6.72
C GLU A 44 10.26 -7.54 -5.35
N PHE A 45 11.50 -8.01 -5.18
CA PHE A 45 11.96 -8.53 -3.89
C PHE A 45 12.75 -7.47 -3.15
N ASP A 46 12.27 -7.08 -1.96
CA ASP A 46 12.96 -6.15 -1.08
C ASP A 46 13.98 -6.93 -0.24
N THR A 47 15.27 -6.60 -0.40
CA THR A 47 16.38 -7.28 0.28
C THR A 47 16.51 -6.89 1.75
N HIS A 48 16.03 -5.70 2.15
CA HIS A 48 16.08 -5.24 3.54
C HIS A 48 15.09 -6.00 4.42
N ILE A 49 13.86 -6.22 3.94
CA ILE A 49 12.82 -6.97 4.67
C ILE A 49 12.67 -8.43 4.20
N LYS A 50 13.53 -8.88 3.27
CA LYS A 50 13.59 -10.24 2.71
C LYS A 50 12.20 -10.76 2.29
N SER A 51 11.43 -9.93 1.59
CA SER A 51 10.05 -10.25 1.23
C SER A 51 9.68 -9.66 -0.13
N PRO A 52 8.73 -10.28 -0.86
CA PRO A 52 8.14 -9.65 -2.04
C PRO A 52 7.32 -8.42 -1.63
N VAL A 53 7.46 -7.35 -2.41
CA VAL A 53 6.74 -6.08 -2.22
C VAL A 53 6.08 -5.65 -3.52
N LEU A 54 5.07 -4.77 -3.43
CA LEU A 54 4.58 -4.07 -4.60
C LEU A 54 5.71 -3.23 -5.19
N LYS A 55 5.94 -3.42 -6.48
CA LYS A 55 6.92 -2.66 -7.25
C LYS A 55 6.57 -1.17 -7.31
N LEU A 56 7.60 -0.35 -7.23
CA LEU A 56 7.51 1.09 -7.46
C LEU A 56 7.94 1.44 -8.90
N ARG A 57 7.28 2.45 -9.47
CA ARG A 57 7.65 3.13 -10.72
C ARG A 57 7.59 4.63 -10.47
N ASP A 58 8.66 5.34 -10.77
CA ASP A 58 8.81 6.77 -10.48
C ASP A 58 8.49 7.10 -9.00
N ASP A 59 9.09 6.30 -8.10
CA ASP A 59 8.92 6.34 -6.64
C ASP A 59 7.48 6.18 -6.14
N LYS A 60 6.60 5.57 -6.93
CA LYS A 60 5.18 5.37 -6.60
C LYS A 60 4.73 3.97 -6.92
N CYS A 61 3.72 3.48 -6.21
CA CYS A 61 3.10 2.20 -6.47
C CYS A 61 2.75 2.06 -7.96
N VAL A 62 3.19 0.98 -8.59
CA VAL A 62 2.93 0.73 -10.02
C VAL A 62 1.45 0.75 -10.39
N PHE A 63 0.55 0.49 -9.45
CA PHE A 63 -0.90 0.53 -9.68
C PHE A 63 -1.54 1.92 -9.50
N LEU A 64 -0.77 2.94 -9.14
CA LEU A 64 -1.27 4.31 -9.06
C LEU A 64 -1.63 4.82 -10.46
N GLY A 65 -2.87 5.27 -10.62
CA GLY A 65 -3.35 5.97 -11.81
C GLY A 65 -3.78 7.40 -11.47
N LYS A 66 -3.89 8.24 -12.50
CA LYS A 66 -4.45 9.59 -12.40
C LYS A 66 -5.43 9.82 -13.54
N LYS A 67 -6.63 10.32 -13.24
CA LYS A 67 -7.67 10.62 -14.23
C LYS A 67 -8.38 11.92 -13.85
N LYS A 68 -8.47 12.87 -14.79
CA LYS A 68 -9.10 14.19 -14.59
C LYS A 68 -8.59 14.95 -13.34
N GLY A 69 -7.31 14.83 -13.03
CA GLY A 69 -6.70 15.49 -11.87
C GLY A 69 -6.69 14.68 -10.58
N GLU A 70 -7.53 13.65 -10.46
CA GLU A 70 -7.63 12.81 -9.26
C GLU A 70 -6.82 11.52 -9.38
N TYR A 71 -6.24 11.07 -8.26
CA TYR A 71 -5.53 9.79 -8.19
C TYR A 71 -6.49 8.64 -7.88
N TYR A 72 -6.15 7.44 -8.36
CA TYR A 72 -6.88 6.22 -8.06
C TYR A 72 -5.95 5.00 -8.09
N CYS A 73 -6.39 3.90 -7.45
CA CYS A 73 -5.67 2.63 -7.50
C CYS A 73 -6.31 1.72 -8.57
N ARG A 74 -5.53 1.29 -9.56
CA ARG A 74 -6.01 0.43 -10.66
C ARG A 74 -6.54 -0.93 -10.20
N ILE A 75 -6.07 -1.42 -9.05
CA ILE A 75 -6.49 -2.70 -8.46
C ILE A 75 -7.28 -2.53 -7.17
N TYR A 76 -8.04 -1.43 -7.01
CA TYR A 76 -8.67 -1.05 -5.73
C TYR A 76 -9.47 -2.19 -5.05
N LYS A 77 -10.16 -3.02 -5.84
CA LYS A 77 -10.99 -4.14 -5.35
C LYS A 77 -10.19 -5.29 -4.75
N ILE A 78 -8.99 -5.55 -5.27
CA ILE A 78 -8.11 -6.66 -4.87
C ILE A 78 -6.81 -6.16 -4.20
N ARG A 79 -6.81 -4.93 -3.68
CA ARG A 79 -5.65 -4.32 -3.01
C ARG A 79 -5.02 -5.27 -2.00
N PRO A 80 -3.68 -5.35 -1.90
CA PRO A 80 -3.02 -6.21 -0.91
C PRO A 80 -3.48 -5.99 0.53
N LYS A 81 -3.28 -6.99 1.40
CA LYS A 81 -3.69 -6.93 2.81
C LYS A 81 -3.23 -5.66 3.52
N VAL A 82 -1.97 -5.27 3.36
CA VAL A 82 -1.40 -4.04 3.95
C VAL A 82 -2.17 -2.80 3.49
N CYS A 83 -2.47 -2.68 2.20
CA CYS A 83 -3.25 -1.57 1.64
C CYS A 83 -4.70 -1.52 2.13
N ARG A 84 -5.31 -2.68 2.43
CA ARG A 84 -6.68 -2.75 2.99
C ARG A 84 -6.73 -2.32 4.46
N LEU A 85 -5.71 -2.68 5.22
CA LEU A 85 -5.61 -2.37 6.65
C LEU A 85 -5.11 -0.95 6.92
N TYR A 86 -4.45 -0.31 5.94
CA TYR A 86 -3.99 1.06 6.07
C TYR A 86 -5.13 2.03 6.45
N PRO A 87 -4.92 2.95 7.42
CA PRO A 87 -3.69 3.25 8.15
C PRO A 87 -3.45 2.47 9.46
N PHE A 88 -4.32 1.51 9.78
CA PHE A 88 -4.37 0.78 11.05
C PHE A 88 -3.69 -0.60 10.97
N VAL A 89 -2.55 -0.71 10.28
CA VAL A 89 -1.89 -2.01 10.05
C VAL A 89 -1.48 -2.68 11.37
N ASN A 90 -0.93 -1.90 12.30
CA ASN A 90 -0.39 -2.37 13.59
C ASN A 90 -0.89 -1.55 14.80
N SER A 91 -1.91 -0.72 14.63
CA SER A 91 -2.42 0.14 15.72
C SER A 91 -3.92 0.34 15.61
N GLU A 92 -4.60 0.39 16.75
CA GLU A 92 -6.03 0.70 16.86
C GLU A 92 -6.30 2.21 16.80
N THR A 93 -5.29 3.03 17.10
CA THR A 93 -5.37 4.49 17.07
C THR A 93 -4.14 5.11 16.40
N ILE A 94 -4.33 6.19 15.65
CA ILE A 94 -3.23 6.92 15.01
C ILE A 94 -3.47 8.42 15.11
N GLU A 95 -2.41 9.22 15.03
CA GLU A 95 -2.52 10.68 14.97
C GLU A 95 -2.85 11.18 13.57
N SER A 96 -2.28 10.54 12.53
CA SER A 96 -2.44 10.95 11.14
C SER A 96 -2.38 9.75 10.20
N CYS A 97 -3.10 9.80 9.07
CA CYS A 97 -3.00 8.81 8.01
C CYS A 97 -1.95 9.17 6.94
N ARG A 98 -0.96 10.02 7.25
CA ARG A 98 0.15 10.31 6.34
C ARG A 98 1.32 9.38 6.62
N PRO A 99 1.78 8.57 5.64
CA PRO A 99 2.87 7.63 5.86
C PRO A 99 4.18 8.28 6.31
N GLU A 100 4.42 9.55 5.98
CA GLU A 100 5.62 10.28 6.43
C GLU A 100 5.60 10.62 7.93
N LEU A 101 4.40 10.75 8.52
CA LEU A 101 4.22 11.11 9.94
C LEU A 101 4.07 9.87 10.83
N LEU A 102 3.52 8.81 10.27
CA LEU A 102 3.55 7.49 10.87
C LEU A 102 4.98 6.98 10.70
N LYS A 103 5.71 6.66 11.79
CA LYS A 103 7.10 6.18 11.74
C LYS A 103 7.25 4.79 11.05
N TYR A 104 6.65 4.55 9.88
CA TYR A 104 6.73 3.31 9.10
C TYR A 104 8.08 3.12 8.39
N ARG A 105 9.00 4.09 8.49
CA ARG A 105 10.30 4.05 7.80
C ARG A 105 11.50 3.55 8.59
N SER A 106 11.35 3.10 9.84
CA SER A 106 12.48 2.49 10.57
C SER A 106 12.04 1.71 11.80
N ASN A 107 12.41 0.43 11.81
CA ASN A 107 12.51 -0.47 12.97
C ASN A 107 11.21 -0.97 13.64
N THR A 108 10.87 -2.23 13.34
CA THR A 108 10.59 -3.19 14.41
C THR A 108 11.16 -4.54 13.99
N ASN A 109 12.29 -4.91 14.62
CA ASN A 109 12.65 -6.30 14.81
C ASN A 109 11.50 -6.98 15.56
N ILE A 110 10.78 -7.87 14.89
CA ILE A 110 10.16 -9.05 15.48
C ILE A 110 10.39 -10.19 14.49
#